data_AF-G0MVZ8-F1
#
_entry.id   AF-G0MVZ8-F1
#
_cell.length_a   1.000
_cell.length_b   1.000
_cell.length_c   1.000
_cell.angle_alpha   90.00
_cell.angle_beta   90.00
_cell.angle_gamma   90.00
#
_symmetry.space_group_name_H-M   'P 1'
#
loop_
_entity.id
_entity.type
_entity.pdbx_description
1 polymer ?
#
loop_
_entity_poly.entity_id
_entity_poly.type
_entity_poly.pdbx_seq_one_letter_code
_entity_poly.pdbx_strand_id
1 'polypeptide(L)'
;MTVQLQGNEGFIRFDISNFETLDMVRMKYEPTIGANYWSLSAFSFNTKDAEKWLGIRLRCNPGFYSNLWACDANVRISLVNEVPEKTCTIEISQQFSHIASEIKIEQFKKFHHVLSRENGFCRDGKVAIEATIRVRNNYGSSMVVRETFSEPKEHITDVALIVEGKKVYVGKQSLAMHSKYFHTLFYSDFQEQGKQEIELDGVKYEEFIDLLNLIYPSTLIIDDDNVLHILKLADRFQVWFVVERCEKFLRSTKMPEVDKLIIAEQFNLAMVQYDALADLSTADSIAVLAVHPRFEEIGPQTMKLLFKKVCRMGFRHLFTANENEDESFGEPPAAPPIPQQQQQE
;
A
#
# COMPACT_ATOMS: atom_id res chain seq x y z
N MET A 1 0.34 14.33 11.95
CA MET A 1 0.39 12.90 12.30
C MET A 1 1.78 12.65 12.85
N THR A 2 1.92 12.40 14.15
CA THR A 2 3.22 12.25 14.81
C THR A 2 3.44 10.76 15.02
N VAL A 3 4.33 10.15 14.24
CA VAL A 3 4.74 8.76 14.39
C VAL A 3 6.21 8.78 14.80
N GLN A 4 6.51 8.32 16.02
CA GLN A 4 7.88 8.03 16.44
C GLN A 4 8.27 6.59 16.05
N LEU A 5 9.51 6.47 15.61
CA LEU A 5 10.13 5.41 14.83
C LEU A 5 10.70 4.26 15.66
N GLN A 6 10.83 3.09 15.02
CA GLN A 6 11.69 1.95 15.36
C GLN A 6 11.99 1.77 16.87
N GLY A 7 10.98 1.30 17.59
CA GLY A 7 11.09 0.92 18.99
C GLY A 7 10.14 -0.23 19.31
N ASN A 8 10.39 -0.89 20.44
CA ASN A 8 9.44 -1.82 21.03
C ASN A 8 8.22 -1.09 21.64
N GLU A 9 8.22 0.24 21.66
CA GLU A 9 7.13 1.08 22.11
C GLU A 9 6.78 2.11 21.04
N GLY A 10 5.49 2.43 20.92
CA GLY A 10 4.99 3.39 19.95
C GLY A 10 3.60 3.88 20.31
N PHE A 11 3.16 4.91 19.60
CA PHE A 11 1.93 5.61 19.88
C PHE A 11 1.15 5.88 18.60
N ILE A 12 -0.15 5.66 18.66
CA ILE A 12 -1.10 5.86 17.58
C ILE A 12 -2.16 6.84 18.06
N ARG A 13 -2.35 7.95 17.35
CA ARG A 13 -3.45 8.88 17.59
C ARG A 13 -4.37 8.95 16.38
N PHE A 14 -5.66 8.91 16.66
CA PHE A 14 -6.70 8.90 15.66
C PHE A 14 -7.81 9.89 16.01
N ASP A 15 -7.92 10.97 15.23
CA ASP A 15 -8.93 12.00 15.39
C ASP A 15 -10.16 11.68 14.50
N ILE A 16 -11.29 11.42 15.14
CA ILE A 16 -12.58 11.15 14.51
C ILE A 16 -13.28 12.47 14.25
N SER A 17 -13.59 12.77 12.99
CA SER A 17 -14.46 13.89 12.63
C SER A 17 -15.91 13.43 12.57
N ASN A 18 -16.86 14.32 12.88
CA ASN A 18 -18.31 14.05 12.83
C ASN A 18 -18.72 12.86 13.72
N PHE A 19 -18.26 12.83 14.97
CA PHE A 19 -18.50 11.72 15.90
C PHE A 19 -19.99 11.38 16.12
N GLU A 20 -20.87 12.38 16.05
CA GLU A 20 -22.32 12.21 16.21
C GLU A 20 -22.91 11.15 15.25
N THR A 21 -22.44 11.17 14.01
CA THR A 21 -22.87 10.26 12.94
C THR A 21 -21.90 9.10 12.72
N LEU A 22 -21.01 8.84 13.68
CA LEU A 22 -20.05 7.73 13.57
C LEU A 22 -20.81 6.40 13.41
N ASP A 23 -20.49 5.69 12.33
CA ASP A 23 -20.83 4.28 12.10
C ASP A 23 -19.59 3.41 12.31
N MET A 24 -18.63 3.49 11.39
CA MET A 24 -17.30 2.93 11.55
C MET A 24 -16.27 3.83 10.87
N VAL A 25 -15.12 4.01 11.53
CA VAL A 25 -13.98 4.71 10.95
C VAL A 25 -12.70 3.98 11.35
N ARG A 26 -11.80 3.80 10.38
CA ARG A 26 -10.54 3.08 10.54
C ARG A 26 -9.40 3.97 10.05
N MET A 27 -8.23 3.81 10.67
CA MET A 27 -7.02 4.43 10.13
C MET A 27 -6.71 3.91 8.72
N LYS A 28 -6.31 4.83 7.84
CA LYS A 28 -5.89 4.51 6.48
C LYS A 28 -4.54 3.79 6.44
N TYR A 29 -3.68 4.06 7.41
CA TYR A 29 -2.32 3.54 7.48
C TYR A 29 -2.15 2.67 8.72
N GLU A 30 -1.41 1.58 8.59
CA GLU A 30 -1.12 0.66 9.69
C GLU A 30 0.34 0.85 10.14
N PRO A 31 0.58 1.68 11.18
CA PRO A 31 1.94 1.92 11.66
C PRO A 31 2.58 0.64 12.18
N THR A 32 3.90 0.58 12.04
CA THR A 32 4.70 -0.51 12.57
C THR A 32 5.22 -0.15 13.96
N ILE A 33 4.93 -0.99 14.97
CA ILE A 33 5.45 -0.87 16.35
C ILE A 33 5.94 -2.24 16.80
N GLY A 34 7.20 -2.33 17.26
CA GLY A 34 7.82 -3.60 17.67
C GLY A 34 7.81 -4.68 16.59
N ALA A 35 8.03 -4.29 15.32
CA ALA A 35 7.97 -5.17 14.14
C ALA A 35 6.60 -5.83 13.87
N ASN A 36 5.51 -5.20 14.32
CA ASN A 36 4.15 -5.63 14.02
C ASN A 36 3.35 -4.45 13.43
N TYR A 37 2.42 -4.74 12.52
CA TYR A 37 1.48 -3.78 11.97
C TYR A 37 0.29 -3.58 12.92
N TRP A 38 -0.08 -2.33 13.18
CA TRP A 38 -1.18 -2.02 14.08
C TRP A 38 -2.27 -1.24 13.36
N SER A 39 -3.52 -1.62 13.60
CA SER A 39 -4.67 -0.95 12.99
C SER A 39 -5.70 -0.58 14.06
N LEU A 40 -5.89 0.73 14.27
CA LEU A 40 -6.88 1.27 15.19
C LEU A 40 -8.14 1.68 14.42
N SER A 41 -9.29 1.36 14.99
CA SER A 41 -10.61 1.72 14.47
C SER A 41 -11.58 2.04 15.59
N ALA A 42 -12.53 2.89 15.29
CA ALA A 42 -13.65 3.23 16.15
C ALA A 42 -14.96 2.95 15.42
N PHE A 43 -15.96 2.50 16.15
CA PHE A 43 -17.26 2.16 15.59
C PHE A 43 -18.38 2.46 16.58
N SER A 44 -19.59 2.60 16.09
CA SER A 44 -20.77 2.66 16.94
C SER A 44 -21.31 1.25 17.21
N PHE A 45 -21.74 1.02 18.44
CA PHE A 45 -22.32 -0.23 18.87
C PHE A 45 -23.63 0.04 19.61
N ASN A 46 -24.71 -0.59 19.17
CA ASN A 46 -26.02 -0.46 19.82
C ASN A 46 -26.30 -1.70 20.66
N THR A 47 -26.65 -1.50 21.92
CA THR A 47 -27.13 -2.59 22.77
C THR A 47 -28.58 -2.95 22.44
N LYS A 48 -29.07 -4.06 23.01
CA LYS A 48 -30.48 -4.48 22.88
C LYS A 48 -31.45 -3.41 23.40
N ASP A 49 -31.02 -2.60 24.36
CA ASP A 49 -31.83 -1.54 24.97
C ASP A 49 -31.74 -0.21 24.20
N ALA A 50 -31.28 -0.24 22.95
CA ALA A 50 -31.07 0.93 22.09
C ALA A 50 -30.10 1.99 22.64
N GLU A 51 -29.25 1.63 23.61
CA GLU A 51 -28.16 2.50 24.07
C GLU A 51 -26.99 2.43 23.07
N LYS A 52 -26.53 3.60 22.62
CA LYS A 52 -25.42 3.73 21.66
C LYS A 52 -24.09 3.92 22.38
N TRP A 53 -23.10 3.10 22.02
CA TRP A 53 -21.76 3.07 22.61
C TRP A 53 -20.68 3.27 21.57
N LEU A 54 -19.61 3.95 21.99
CA LEU A 54 -18.34 4.00 21.29
C LEU A 54 -17.67 2.66 21.49
N GLY A 55 -17.46 1.96 20.38
CA GLY A 55 -16.62 0.79 20.30
C GLY A 55 -15.24 1.14 19.77
N ILE A 56 -14.22 0.46 20.30
CA ILE A 56 -12.84 0.58 19.84
C ILE A 56 -12.33 -0.80 19.47
N ARG A 57 -11.65 -0.91 18.33
CA ARG A 57 -10.96 -2.12 17.90
C ARG A 57 -9.52 -1.78 17.55
N LEU A 58 -8.58 -2.46 18.19
CA LEU A 58 -7.16 -2.48 17.86
C LEU A 58 -6.79 -3.86 17.33
N ARG A 59 -6.19 -3.92 16.15
CA ARG A 59 -5.67 -5.16 15.54
C ARG A 59 -4.15 -5.14 15.47
N CYS A 60 -3.56 -6.32 15.66
CA CYS A 60 -2.14 -6.59 15.44
C CYS A 60 -2.00 -7.54 14.24
N ASN A 61 -1.14 -7.19 13.28
CA ASN A 61 -0.88 -7.89 12.03
C ASN A 61 -2.17 -8.33 11.29
N PRO A 62 -3.08 -7.40 10.97
CA PRO A 62 -4.29 -7.75 10.24
C PRO A 62 -3.93 -8.41 8.90
N GLY A 63 -4.57 -9.55 8.60
CA GLY A 63 -4.28 -10.34 7.39
C GLY A 63 -3.14 -11.36 7.54
N PHE A 64 -2.47 -11.45 8.69
CA PHE A 64 -1.46 -12.47 8.94
C PHE A 64 -2.10 -13.75 9.49
N TYR A 65 -2.38 -14.70 8.59
CA TYR A 65 -3.09 -15.95 8.93
C TYR A 65 -2.21 -17.09 9.44
N SER A 66 -0.90 -16.86 9.56
CA SER A 66 0.05 -17.89 10.04
C SER A 66 -0.04 -18.07 11.55
N ASN A 67 0.02 -19.31 12.02
CA ASN A 67 0.14 -19.61 13.46
C ASN A 67 1.58 -19.51 13.98
N LEU A 68 2.55 -19.19 13.11
CA LEU A 68 3.96 -19.04 13.52
C LEU A 68 4.21 -17.75 14.29
N TRP A 69 3.38 -16.72 14.08
CA TRP A 69 3.62 -15.42 14.69
C TRP A 69 2.88 -15.25 16.02
N ALA A 70 3.53 -14.57 16.96
CA ALA A 70 2.91 -14.10 18.18
C ALA A 70 3.58 -12.81 18.67
N CYS A 71 2.82 -11.91 19.28
CA CYS A 71 3.31 -10.64 19.81
C CYS A 71 2.78 -10.42 21.22
N ASP A 72 3.65 -10.44 22.23
CA ASP A 72 3.28 -10.06 23.59
C ASP A 72 3.33 -8.54 23.70
N ALA A 73 2.20 -7.88 23.98
CA ALA A 73 2.16 -6.43 24.11
C ALA A 73 1.33 -5.94 25.29
N ASN A 74 1.76 -4.82 25.86
CA ASN A 74 0.98 -3.96 26.73
C ASN A 74 0.39 -2.84 25.89
N VAL A 75 -0.94 -2.73 25.90
CA VAL A 75 -1.69 -1.73 25.14
C VAL A 75 -2.44 -0.85 26.11
N ARG A 76 -2.26 0.46 25.97
CA ARG A 76 -3.07 1.48 26.63
C ARG A 76 -3.96 2.15 25.60
N ILE A 77 -5.27 2.06 25.76
CA ILE A 77 -6.24 2.73 24.89
C ILE A 77 -6.88 3.88 25.67
N SER A 78 -6.84 5.08 25.10
CA SER A 78 -7.30 6.30 25.75
C SER A 78 -8.29 7.06 24.85
N LEU A 79 -9.40 7.49 25.44
CA LEU A 79 -10.26 8.52 24.89
C LEU A 79 -9.84 9.85 25.50
N VAL A 80 -9.21 10.67 24.67
CA VAL A 80 -8.56 11.91 25.07
C VAL A 80 -9.59 12.92 25.54
N ASN A 81 -9.29 13.55 26.67
CA ASN A 81 -10.09 14.65 27.22
C ASN A 81 -9.34 15.98 27.05
N GLU A 82 -10.09 17.08 27.01
CA GLU A 82 -9.51 18.43 27.04
C GLU A 82 -8.67 18.69 28.29
N VAL A 83 -9.03 18.07 29.41
CA VAL A 83 -8.25 18.06 30.66
C VAL A 83 -7.53 16.71 30.76
N PRO A 84 -6.19 16.66 30.64
CA PRO A 84 -5.44 15.39 30.58
C PRO A 84 -5.79 14.39 31.69
N GLU A 85 -6.01 14.86 32.91
CA GLU A 85 -6.36 14.05 34.09
C GLU A 85 -7.74 13.35 33.98
N LYS A 86 -8.64 13.86 33.15
CA LYS A 86 -9.98 13.30 32.89
C LYS A 86 -10.00 12.33 31.70
N THR A 87 -8.86 12.09 31.07
CA THR A 87 -8.73 11.13 29.97
C THR A 87 -9.18 9.75 30.42
N CYS A 88 -10.06 9.14 29.63
CA CYS A 88 -10.59 7.82 29.95
C CYS A 88 -9.67 6.77 29.34
N THR A 89 -8.98 6.01 30.19
CA THR A 89 -7.93 5.08 29.77
C THR A 89 -8.22 3.67 30.26
N ILE A 90 -7.86 2.70 29.43
CA ILE A 90 -7.78 1.29 29.81
C ILE A 90 -6.40 0.75 29.46
N GLU A 91 -5.95 -0.25 30.22
CA GLU A 91 -4.70 -0.95 29.96
C GLU A 91 -4.98 -2.45 29.84
N ILE A 92 -4.43 -3.05 28.79
CA ILE A 92 -4.62 -4.46 28.45
C ILE A 92 -3.26 -5.06 28.14
N SER A 93 -2.97 -6.21 28.74
CA SER A 93 -1.83 -7.03 28.35
C SER A 93 -2.34 -8.23 27.59
N GLN A 94 -1.91 -8.42 26.35
CA GLN A 94 -2.35 -9.52 25.51
C GLN A 94 -1.20 -10.08 24.69
N GLN A 95 -1.19 -11.40 24.52
CA GLN A 95 -0.45 -12.04 23.46
C GLN A 95 -1.34 -12.07 22.21
N PHE A 96 -0.92 -11.34 21.19
CA PHE A 96 -1.57 -11.34 19.88
C PHE A 96 -1.05 -12.51 19.04
N SER A 97 -1.94 -13.14 18.30
CA SER A 97 -1.64 -14.21 17.34
C SER A 97 -2.71 -14.22 16.27
N HIS A 98 -2.62 -15.08 15.27
CA HIS A 98 -3.69 -15.23 14.28
C HIS A 98 -5.07 -15.52 14.92
N ILE A 99 -5.11 -16.28 16.02
CA ILE A 99 -6.34 -16.64 16.74
C ILE A 99 -6.86 -15.46 17.58
N ALA A 100 -5.95 -14.70 18.20
CA ALA A 100 -6.26 -13.58 19.08
C ALA A 100 -5.64 -12.28 18.54
N SER A 101 -5.96 -11.94 17.28
CA SER A 101 -5.32 -10.83 16.55
C SER A 101 -5.88 -9.46 16.90
N GLU A 102 -6.94 -9.39 17.70
CA GLU A 102 -7.60 -8.12 18.03
C GLU A 102 -7.97 -7.97 19.51
N ILE A 103 -7.96 -6.72 19.95
CA ILE A 103 -8.68 -6.23 21.13
C ILE A 103 -9.91 -5.50 20.58
N LYS A 104 -11.10 -6.00 20.89
CA LYS A 104 -12.37 -5.37 20.53
C LYS A 104 -13.17 -5.05 21.77
N ILE A 105 -13.54 -3.79 21.93
CA ILE A 105 -14.28 -3.27 23.08
C ILE A 105 -15.51 -2.59 22.54
N GLU A 106 -16.65 -3.26 22.64
CA GLU A 106 -17.91 -2.77 22.06
C GLU A 106 -18.53 -1.63 22.87
N GLN A 107 -18.31 -1.64 24.20
CA GLN A 107 -18.92 -0.69 25.14
C GLN A 107 -17.84 0.13 25.86
N PHE A 108 -16.99 0.84 25.11
CA PHE A 108 -15.89 1.61 25.69
C PHE A 108 -16.39 2.88 26.41
N LYS A 109 -17.27 3.67 25.77
CA LYS A 109 -17.90 4.85 26.39
C LYS A 109 -19.27 5.12 25.77
N LYS A 110 -20.26 5.52 26.57
CA LYS A 110 -21.59 5.87 26.05
C LYS A 110 -21.54 7.10 25.15
N PHE A 111 -22.23 7.08 24.01
CA PHE A 111 -22.20 8.19 23.04
C PHE A 111 -22.65 9.51 23.68
N HIS A 112 -23.76 9.50 24.43
CA HIS A 112 -24.28 10.70 25.08
C HIS A 112 -23.27 11.31 26.07
N HIS A 113 -22.47 10.48 26.74
CA HIS A 113 -21.44 10.94 27.66
C HIS A 113 -20.25 11.57 26.92
N VAL A 114 -19.88 11.04 25.75
CA VAL A 114 -18.80 11.61 24.91
C VAL A 114 -19.24 12.95 24.32
N LEU A 115 -20.49 13.05 23.87
CA LEU A 115 -21.06 14.24 23.23
C LEU A 115 -21.38 15.37 24.22
N SER A 116 -21.62 15.07 25.49
CA SER A 116 -21.89 16.10 26.49
C SER A 116 -20.69 17.03 26.66
N ARG A 117 -20.90 18.34 26.41
CA ARG A 117 -19.85 19.37 26.48
C ARG A 117 -19.19 19.43 27.86
N GLU A 118 -19.96 19.20 28.92
CA GLU A 118 -19.46 19.22 30.31
C GLU A 118 -18.40 18.14 30.57
N ASN A 119 -18.41 17.07 29.78
CA ASN A 119 -17.50 15.95 29.94
C ASN A 119 -16.18 16.14 29.18
N GLY A 120 -16.06 17.09 28.25
CA GLY A 120 -14.78 17.50 27.64
C GLY A 120 -14.11 16.45 26.73
N PHE A 121 -14.84 15.50 26.15
CA PHE A 121 -14.28 14.50 25.22
C PHE A 121 -14.50 14.86 23.74
N CYS A 122 -15.50 15.69 23.45
CA CYS A 122 -15.87 16.07 22.09
C CYS A 122 -15.83 17.59 21.95
N ARG A 123 -15.00 18.08 21.02
CA ARG A 123 -14.90 19.50 20.67
C ARG A 123 -15.22 19.66 19.20
N ASP A 124 -16.24 20.46 18.87
CA ASP A 124 -16.68 20.71 17.49
C ASP A 124 -16.94 19.41 16.69
N GLY A 125 -17.55 18.42 17.35
CA GLY A 125 -17.83 17.11 16.75
C GLY A 125 -16.59 16.23 16.55
N LYS A 126 -15.42 16.64 17.05
CA LYS A 126 -14.16 15.89 16.97
C LYS A 126 -13.85 15.18 18.27
N VAL A 127 -13.43 13.93 18.15
CA VAL A 127 -13.04 13.07 19.27
C VAL A 127 -11.70 12.42 18.95
N ALA A 128 -10.77 12.42 19.90
CA ALA A 128 -9.45 11.82 19.72
C ALA A 128 -9.34 10.52 20.53
N ILE A 129 -8.90 9.46 19.86
CA ILE A 129 -8.58 8.17 20.48
C ILE A 129 -7.10 7.91 20.29
N GLU A 130 -6.46 7.42 21.34
CA GLU A 130 -5.05 7.13 21.39
C GLU A 130 -4.81 5.67 21.79
N ALA A 131 -3.81 5.03 21.18
CA ALA A 131 -3.31 3.73 21.56
C ALA A 131 -1.80 3.79 21.74
N THR A 132 -1.32 3.64 22.98
CA THR A 132 0.10 3.42 23.28
C THR A 132 0.33 1.92 23.33
N ILE A 133 1.33 1.45 22.58
CA ILE A 133 1.62 0.02 22.44
C ILE A 133 3.07 -0.20 22.82
N ARG A 134 3.30 -1.13 23.75
CA ARG A 134 4.63 -1.59 24.14
C ARG A 134 4.73 -3.10 23.94
N VAL A 135 5.42 -3.49 22.89
CA VAL A 135 5.79 -4.87 22.56
C VAL A 135 6.88 -5.34 23.52
N ARG A 136 6.64 -6.48 24.17
CA ARG A 136 7.59 -7.15 25.07
C ARG A 136 8.39 -8.21 24.31
N ASN A 137 7.69 -9.09 23.59
CA ASN A 137 8.28 -10.15 22.78
C ASN A 137 7.57 -10.25 21.42
N ASN A 138 8.32 -10.70 20.42
CA ASN A 138 7.78 -11.02 19.10
C ASN A 138 8.35 -12.36 18.64
N TYR A 139 7.51 -13.20 18.05
CA TYR A 139 7.84 -14.55 17.58
C TYR A 139 7.34 -14.70 16.15
N GLY A 140 8.08 -15.40 15.30
CA GLY A 140 7.67 -15.80 13.94
C GLY A 140 7.25 -14.69 12.97
N SER A 141 7.35 -13.42 13.39
CA SER A 141 7.18 -12.25 12.54
C SER A 141 8.50 -11.95 11.87
N SER A 142 8.51 -11.87 10.53
CA SER A 142 9.66 -11.29 9.82
C SER A 142 9.79 -9.82 10.23
N MET A 143 11.00 -9.37 10.51
CA MET A 143 11.23 -8.01 11.00
C MET A 143 10.69 -6.99 9.98
N VAL A 144 9.68 -6.21 10.36
CA VAL A 144 9.16 -5.15 9.50
C VAL A 144 10.16 -3.99 9.52
N VAL A 145 10.87 -3.82 8.41
CA VAL A 145 11.84 -2.75 8.21
C VAL A 145 11.19 -1.73 7.28
N ARG A 146 10.82 -0.56 7.81
CA ARG A 146 10.47 0.61 7.03
C ARG A 146 11.39 1.75 7.42
N GLU A 147 11.85 2.50 6.42
CA GLU A 147 12.71 3.65 6.58
C GLU A 147 11.94 4.93 6.26
N THR A 148 12.18 5.98 7.05
CA THR A 148 11.56 7.29 6.83
C THR A 148 12.45 8.23 6.03
N PHE A 149 13.75 7.94 5.97
CA PHE A 149 14.74 8.74 5.25
C PHE A 149 14.80 10.20 5.75
N SER A 150 14.33 10.46 6.98
CA SER A 150 14.25 11.81 7.55
C SER A 150 15.54 12.30 8.18
N GLU A 151 16.50 11.39 8.39
CA GLU A 151 17.79 11.68 9.01
C GLU A 151 18.94 11.20 8.13
N PRO A 152 20.04 11.96 8.05
CA PRO A 152 21.24 11.52 7.34
C PRO A 152 21.90 10.36 8.07
N LYS A 153 22.45 9.41 7.31
CA LYS A 153 23.24 8.28 7.82
C LYS A 153 24.67 8.41 7.33
N GLU A 154 25.61 8.50 8.27
CA GLU A 154 27.04 8.62 7.97
C GLU A 154 27.49 7.49 7.03
N HIS A 155 28.27 7.86 6.01
CA HIS A 155 28.79 6.96 4.96
C HIS A 155 27.74 6.26 4.07
N ILE A 156 26.43 6.47 4.30
CA ILE A 156 25.35 5.82 3.54
C ILE A 156 24.59 6.84 2.68
N THR A 157 24.25 8.00 3.26
CA THR A 157 23.52 9.06 2.55
C THR A 157 24.46 10.20 2.17
N ASP A 158 24.40 10.63 0.91
CA ASP A 158 25.27 11.66 0.32
C ASP A 158 24.49 12.74 -0.46
N VAL A 159 23.16 12.68 -0.45
CA VAL A 159 22.26 13.70 -1.01
C VAL A 159 20.94 13.77 -0.24
N ALA A 160 20.35 14.97 -0.18
CA ALA A 160 18.98 15.18 0.28
C ALA A 160 18.08 15.58 -0.90
N LEU A 161 17.04 14.79 -1.15
CA LEU A 161 15.98 15.13 -2.09
C LEU A 161 14.90 15.93 -1.34
N ILE A 162 14.52 17.08 -1.89
CA ILE A 162 13.48 17.93 -1.29
C ILE A 162 12.15 17.59 -1.96
N VAL A 163 11.22 17.01 -1.19
CA VAL A 163 9.89 16.61 -1.66
C VAL A 163 8.84 17.29 -0.77
N GLU A 164 7.98 18.11 -1.36
CA GLU A 164 7.01 18.95 -0.63
C GLU A 164 7.66 19.74 0.53
N GLY A 165 8.86 20.28 0.29
CA GLY A 165 9.62 21.04 1.27
C GLY A 165 10.27 20.22 2.40
N LYS A 166 10.13 18.89 2.40
CA LYS A 166 10.76 17.98 3.38
C LYS A 166 12.02 17.35 2.80
N LYS A 167 13.05 17.19 3.64
CA LYS A 167 14.32 16.55 3.26
C LYS A 167 14.19 15.02 3.34
N VAL A 168 14.62 14.36 2.27
CA VAL A 168 14.68 12.90 2.14
C VAL A 168 16.13 12.51 1.86
N TYR A 169 16.81 11.96 2.85
CA TYR A 169 18.23 11.61 2.79
C TYR A 169 18.45 10.24 2.16
N VAL A 170 19.19 10.19 1.06
CA VAL A 170 19.42 8.99 0.26
C VAL A 170 20.86 8.89 -0.21
N GLY A 171 21.24 7.71 -0.72
CA GLY A 171 22.53 7.45 -1.35
C GLY A 171 22.42 7.53 -2.87
N LYS A 172 23.17 8.43 -3.52
CA LYS A 172 23.18 8.65 -4.98
C LYS A 172 23.43 7.35 -5.74
N GLN A 173 24.44 6.59 -5.33
CA GLN A 173 24.81 5.34 -5.99
C GLN A 173 23.70 4.29 -5.90
N SER A 174 23.07 4.13 -4.73
CA SER A 174 21.99 3.15 -4.53
C SER A 174 20.77 3.46 -5.40
N LEU A 175 20.35 4.73 -5.46
CA LEU A 175 19.24 5.13 -6.33
C LEU A 175 19.60 5.00 -7.81
N ALA A 176 20.77 5.49 -8.22
CA ALA A 176 21.20 5.45 -9.61
C ALA A 176 21.39 4.03 -10.15
N MET A 177 21.78 3.07 -9.30
CA MET A 177 21.88 1.66 -9.66
C MET A 177 20.55 1.08 -10.13
N HIS A 178 19.43 1.58 -9.59
CA HIS A 178 18.10 1.04 -9.83
C HIS A 178 17.19 1.96 -10.64
N SER A 179 17.62 3.20 -10.91
CA SER A 179 16.84 4.22 -11.60
C SER A 179 17.70 4.93 -12.63
N LYS A 180 17.32 4.80 -13.90
CA LYS A 180 17.98 5.53 -14.99
C LYS A 180 17.77 7.05 -14.85
N TYR A 181 16.60 7.49 -14.38
CA TYR A 181 16.34 8.89 -14.08
C TYR A 181 17.33 9.44 -13.04
N PHE A 182 17.47 8.78 -11.89
CA PHE A 182 18.37 9.24 -10.84
C PHE A 182 19.84 9.13 -11.23
N HIS A 183 20.21 8.11 -12.02
CA HIS A 183 21.55 8.05 -12.60
C HIS A 183 21.85 9.29 -13.45
N THR A 184 20.94 9.67 -14.35
CA THR A 184 21.09 10.87 -15.16
C THR A 184 21.11 12.14 -14.30
N LEU A 185 20.20 12.25 -13.32
CA LEU A 185 20.11 13.40 -12.42
C LEU A 185 21.40 13.64 -11.62
N PHE A 186 22.04 12.57 -11.14
CA PHE A 186 23.20 12.69 -10.26
C PHE A 186 24.54 12.73 -10.98
N TYR A 187 24.66 12.08 -12.15
CA TYR A 187 25.96 11.84 -12.78
C TYR A 187 26.12 12.43 -14.18
N SER A 188 25.06 12.93 -14.82
CA SER A 188 25.20 13.66 -16.09
C SER A 188 25.61 15.11 -15.85
N ASP A 189 26.14 15.79 -16.88
CA ASP A 189 26.68 17.15 -16.81
C ASP A 189 25.60 18.25 -16.70
N PHE A 190 24.66 18.07 -15.77
CA PHE A 190 23.61 19.03 -15.43
C PHE A 190 23.99 19.87 -14.20
N GLN A 191 23.23 20.94 -13.94
CA GLN A 191 23.43 21.83 -12.79
C GLN A 191 23.34 21.08 -11.44
N GLU A 192 22.72 19.90 -11.44
CA GLU A 192 22.47 19.05 -10.28
C GLU A 192 23.67 18.16 -9.91
N GLN A 193 24.64 17.95 -10.81
CA GLN A 193 25.75 16.99 -10.67
C GLN A 193 26.63 17.21 -9.42
N GLY A 194 26.59 18.42 -8.83
CA GLY A 194 27.32 18.76 -7.60
C GLY A 194 26.45 19.17 -6.41
N LYS A 195 25.12 19.17 -6.55
CA LYS A 195 24.23 19.63 -5.47
C LYS A 195 24.12 18.59 -4.36
N GLN A 196 24.09 19.08 -3.11
CA GLN A 196 23.79 18.28 -1.92
C GLN A 196 22.28 18.24 -1.64
N GLU A 197 21.53 19.23 -2.14
CA GLU A 197 20.07 19.30 -2.02
C GLU A 197 19.46 19.47 -3.41
N ILE A 198 18.51 18.62 -3.78
CA ILE A 198 17.86 18.62 -5.10
C ILE A 198 16.35 18.57 -4.91
N GLU A 199 15.64 19.54 -5.47
CA GLU A 199 14.18 19.61 -5.41
C GLU A 199 13.52 18.67 -6.43
N LEU A 200 12.48 17.96 -5.99
CA LEU A 200 11.66 17.08 -6.84
C LEU A 200 10.22 17.58 -6.86
N ASP A 201 9.86 18.22 -7.96
CA ASP A 201 8.53 18.80 -8.14
C ASP A 201 7.46 17.77 -8.49
N GLY A 202 6.22 18.04 -8.07
CA GLY A 202 5.05 17.24 -8.45
C GLY A 202 5.08 15.80 -7.93
N VAL A 203 5.71 15.58 -6.79
CA VAL A 203 5.77 14.28 -6.09
C VAL A 203 5.22 14.49 -4.69
N LYS A 204 4.31 13.62 -4.23
CA LYS A 204 3.87 13.64 -2.84
C LYS A 204 4.89 12.96 -1.96
N TYR A 205 5.17 13.55 -0.80
CA TYR A 205 6.18 13.03 0.13
C TYR A 205 5.91 11.57 0.51
N GLU A 206 4.71 11.25 0.98
CA GLU A 206 4.39 9.89 1.44
C GLU A 206 4.47 8.84 0.32
N GLU A 207 4.01 9.19 -0.89
CA GLU A 207 4.09 8.29 -2.06
C GLU A 207 5.55 8.04 -2.47
N PHE A 208 6.43 9.03 -2.32
CA PHE A 208 7.86 8.88 -2.58
C PHE A 208 8.56 7.98 -1.56
N ILE A 209 8.20 8.10 -0.28
CA ILE A 209 8.71 7.23 0.78
C ILE A 209 8.35 5.77 0.50
N ASP A 210 7.14 5.49 -0.01
CA ASP A 210 6.74 4.14 -0.41
C ASP A 210 7.64 3.60 -1.53
N LEU A 211 7.89 4.39 -2.59
CA LEU A 211 8.80 3.98 -3.66
C LEU A 211 10.21 3.69 -3.11
N LEU A 212 10.76 4.56 -2.26
CA LEU A 212 12.09 4.36 -1.68
C LEU A 212 12.16 3.09 -0.82
N ASN A 213 11.09 2.76 -0.09
CA ASN A 213 11.01 1.51 0.66
C ASN A 213 10.93 0.27 -0.26
N LEU A 214 10.63 0.39 -1.56
CA LEU A 214 10.80 -0.72 -2.51
C LEU A 214 12.20 -0.79 -3.13
N ILE A 215 12.94 0.32 -3.16
CA ILE A 215 14.31 0.41 -3.69
C ILE A 215 15.34 0.00 -2.64
N TYR A 216 15.19 0.50 -1.42
CA TYR A 216 16.07 0.16 -0.31
C TYR A 216 15.59 -1.11 0.41
N PRO A 217 16.48 -1.82 1.13
CA PRO A 217 16.12 -3.01 1.90
C PRO A 217 15.03 -2.69 2.95
N SER A 218 13.78 -3.00 2.61
CA SER A 218 12.62 -2.80 3.45
C SER A 218 11.60 -3.94 3.26
N THR A 219 10.58 -3.97 4.09
CA THR A 219 9.48 -4.93 4.04
C THR A 219 8.17 -4.31 3.56
N LEU A 220 8.20 -3.21 2.81
CA LEU A 220 6.97 -2.68 2.21
C LEU A 220 6.36 -3.70 1.24
N ILE A 221 5.06 -3.92 1.39
CA ILE A 221 4.27 -4.83 0.58
C ILE A 221 3.41 -3.99 -0.36
N ILE A 222 3.33 -4.40 -1.63
CA ILE A 222 2.44 -3.77 -2.60
C ILE A 222 1.02 -4.30 -2.36
N ASP A 223 0.05 -3.40 -2.28
CA ASP A 223 -1.37 -3.68 -2.06
C ASP A 223 -2.26 -2.83 -2.97
N ASP A 224 -3.58 -3.00 -2.88
CA ASP A 224 -4.55 -2.29 -3.72
C ASP A 224 -4.56 -0.78 -3.49
N ASP A 225 -4.18 -0.32 -2.29
CA ASP A 225 -4.17 1.09 -1.93
C ASP A 225 -2.91 1.79 -2.45
N ASN A 226 -1.78 1.08 -2.52
CA ASN A 226 -0.49 1.67 -2.84
C ASN A 226 0.03 1.38 -4.26
N VAL A 227 -0.45 0.34 -4.92
CA VAL A 227 0.09 -0.10 -6.21
C VAL A 227 0.08 1.00 -7.26
N LEU A 228 -0.97 1.84 -7.30
CA LEU A 228 -1.14 2.83 -8.35
C LEU A 228 -0.14 3.98 -8.24
N HIS A 229 0.09 4.54 -7.04
CA HIS A 229 1.08 5.62 -6.91
C HIS A 229 2.50 5.10 -7.01
N ILE A 230 2.77 3.90 -6.49
CA ILE A 230 4.07 3.24 -6.64
C ILE A 230 4.37 3.04 -8.13
N LEU A 231 3.43 2.49 -8.90
CA LEU A 231 3.59 2.26 -10.33
C LEU A 231 3.83 3.58 -11.09
N LYS A 232 3.07 4.64 -10.79
CA LYS A 232 3.26 5.98 -11.36
C LYS A 232 4.67 6.52 -11.11
N LEU A 233 5.15 6.44 -9.87
CA LEU A 233 6.47 6.95 -9.53
C LEU A 233 7.59 6.05 -10.08
N ALA A 234 7.41 4.74 -10.08
CA ALA A 234 8.36 3.80 -10.65
C ALA A 234 8.53 4.00 -12.17
N ASP A 235 7.44 4.23 -12.91
CA ASP A 235 7.49 4.57 -14.33
C ASP A 235 8.19 5.93 -14.54
N ARG A 236 7.75 6.98 -13.82
CA ARG A 236 8.33 8.33 -13.89
C ARG A 236 9.84 8.34 -13.61
N PHE A 237 10.28 7.63 -12.57
CA PHE A 237 11.68 7.56 -12.17
C PHE A 237 12.41 6.37 -12.81
N GLN A 238 11.80 5.67 -13.78
CA GLN A 238 12.44 4.60 -14.54
C GLN A 238 13.06 3.51 -13.66
N VAL A 239 12.28 3.03 -12.68
CA VAL A 239 12.64 1.99 -11.70
C VAL A 239 12.00 0.66 -12.10
N TRP A 240 12.54 0.01 -13.14
CA TRP A 240 11.86 -1.09 -13.83
C TRP A 240 11.55 -2.30 -12.97
N PHE A 241 12.45 -2.68 -12.05
CA PHE A 241 12.19 -3.83 -11.17
C PHE A 241 10.99 -3.57 -10.21
N VAL A 242 10.69 -2.31 -9.88
CA VAL A 242 9.49 -1.95 -9.09
C VAL A 242 8.24 -2.04 -9.96
N VAL A 243 8.32 -1.63 -11.24
CA VAL A 243 7.23 -1.81 -12.21
C VAL A 243 6.89 -3.30 -12.34
N GLU A 244 7.87 -4.18 -12.50
CA GLU A 244 7.66 -5.64 -12.55
C GLU A 244 7.01 -6.19 -11.28
N ARG A 245 7.39 -5.68 -10.10
CA ARG A 245 6.75 -6.07 -8.83
C ARG A 245 5.29 -5.63 -8.76
N CYS A 246 4.98 -4.42 -9.23
CA CYS A 246 3.61 -3.92 -9.33
C CYS A 246 2.81 -4.76 -10.33
N GLU A 247 3.39 -5.09 -11.49
CA GLU A 247 2.78 -5.94 -12.50
C GLU A 247 2.42 -7.32 -11.92
N LYS A 248 3.35 -7.95 -11.22
CA LYS A 248 3.12 -9.25 -10.55
C LYS A 248 1.99 -9.18 -9.52
N PHE A 249 1.91 -8.10 -8.75
CA PHE A 249 0.79 -7.88 -7.82
C PHE A 249 -0.54 -7.73 -8.59
N LEU A 250 -0.59 -6.87 -9.61
CA LEU A 250 -1.79 -6.60 -10.41
C LEU A 250 -2.37 -7.85 -11.09
N ARG A 251 -1.51 -8.80 -11.48
CA ARG A 251 -1.93 -10.09 -12.05
C ARG A 251 -2.60 -11.03 -11.03
N SER A 252 -2.37 -10.82 -9.74
CA SER A 252 -2.86 -11.72 -8.67
C SER A 252 -3.91 -11.09 -7.76
N THR A 253 -4.12 -9.77 -7.84
CA THR A 253 -5.12 -9.06 -7.04
C THR A 253 -6.56 -9.38 -7.50
N LYS A 254 -7.50 -9.14 -6.58
CA LYS A 254 -8.95 -9.18 -6.81
C LYS A 254 -9.53 -7.84 -7.27
N MET A 255 -8.67 -6.88 -7.62
CA MET A 255 -9.07 -5.61 -8.23
C MET A 255 -9.99 -5.86 -9.44
N PRO A 256 -11.03 -5.04 -9.67
CA PRO A 256 -11.92 -5.18 -10.82
C PRO A 256 -11.15 -5.20 -12.15
N GLU A 257 -11.59 -6.04 -13.08
CA GLU A 257 -10.93 -6.18 -14.38
C GLU A 257 -10.91 -4.86 -15.18
N VAL A 258 -11.93 -4.01 -15.03
CA VAL A 258 -11.93 -2.66 -15.62
C VAL A 258 -10.73 -1.84 -15.15
N ASP A 259 -10.44 -1.84 -13.85
CA ASP A 259 -9.32 -1.09 -13.30
C ASP A 259 -7.98 -1.67 -13.75
N LYS A 260 -7.83 -3.00 -13.73
CA LYS A 260 -6.63 -3.68 -14.24
C LYS A 260 -6.36 -3.34 -15.71
N LEU A 261 -7.39 -3.33 -16.55
CA LEU A 261 -7.29 -3.01 -17.98
C LEU A 261 -6.87 -1.56 -18.22
N ILE A 262 -7.45 -0.60 -17.48
CA ILE A 262 -7.06 0.82 -17.56
C ILE A 262 -5.59 0.98 -17.18
N ILE A 263 -5.19 0.40 -16.04
CA ILE A 263 -3.81 0.46 -15.54
C ILE A 263 -2.85 -0.19 -16.55
N ALA A 264 -3.22 -1.36 -17.09
CA ALA A 264 -2.37 -2.08 -18.03
C ALA A 264 -2.10 -1.29 -19.31
N GLU A 265 -3.11 -0.64 -19.88
CA GLU A 265 -2.91 0.20 -21.06
C GLU A 265 -2.14 1.49 -20.73
N GLN A 266 -2.42 2.12 -19.58
CA GLN A 266 -1.73 3.34 -19.15
C GLN A 266 -0.21 3.13 -18.97
N PHE A 267 0.20 1.98 -18.44
CA PHE A 267 1.59 1.67 -18.11
C PHE A 267 2.22 0.61 -19.04
N ASN A 268 1.56 0.27 -20.15
CA ASN A 268 2.02 -0.73 -21.12
C ASN A 268 2.33 -2.13 -20.51
N LEU A 269 1.52 -2.58 -19.54
CA LEU A 269 1.68 -3.85 -18.84
C LEU A 269 0.97 -4.98 -19.59
N ALA A 270 1.62 -5.49 -20.64
CA ALA A 270 1.02 -6.46 -21.57
C ALA A 270 0.50 -7.74 -20.87
N MET A 271 1.20 -8.25 -19.84
CA MET A 271 0.77 -9.47 -19.16
C MET A 271 -0.45 -9.24 -18.26
N VAL A 272 -0.57 -8.05 -17.64
CA VAL A 272 -1.77 -7.69 -16.87
C VAL A 272 -2.97 -7.59 -17.80
N GLN A 273 -2.82 -6.94 -18.96
CA GLN A 273 -3.90 -6.86 -19.96
C GLN A 273 -4.30 -8.25 -20.45
N TYR A 274 -3.33 -9.11 -20.76
CA TYR A 274 -3.58 -10.46 -21.25
C TYR A 274 -4.36 -11.30 -20.22
N ASP A 275 -3.91 -11.33 -18.96
CA ASP A 275 -4.56 -12.11 -17.91
C ASP A 275 -5.97 -11.56 -17.62
N ALA A 276 -6.14 -10.24 -17.51
CA ALA A 276 -7.44 -9.61 -17.30
C ALA A 276 -8.43 -9.93 -18.45
N LEU A 277 -7.95 -9.87 -19.69
CA LEU A 277 -8.76 -10.29 -20.84
C LEU A 277 -9.06 -11.79 -20.82
N ALA A 278 -8.14 -12.65 -20.35
CA ALA A 278 -8.36 -14.10 -20.27
C ALA A 278 -9.46 -14.45 -19.25
N ASP A 279 -9.49 -13.78 -18.10
CA ASP A 279 -10.49 -13.96 -17.04
C ASP A 279 -11.91 -13.59 -17.51
N LEU A 280 -12.04 -12.69 -18.49
CA LEU A 280 -13.28 -12.33 -19.15
C LEU A 280 -13.76 -13.40 -20.14
N SER A 281 -14.04 -14.60 -19.64
CA SER A 281 -14.32 -15.79 -20.46
C SER A 281 -15.74 -15.91 -21.02
N THR A 282 -16.68 -15.03 -20.62
CA THR A 282 -18.10 -15.10 -21.01
C THR A 282 -18.62 -13.75 -21.52
N ALA A 283 -19.72 -13.77 -22.28
CA ALA A 283 -20.38 -12.53 -22.70
C ALA A 283 -20.89 -11.71 -21.51
N ASP A 284 -21.41 -12.38 -20.48
CA ASP A 284 -21.90 -11.73 -19.26
C ASP A 284 -20.77 -11.05 -18.48
N SER A 285 -19.61 -11.71 -18.34
CA SER A 285 -18.47 -11.10 -17.65
C SER A 285 -17.92 -9.87 -18.38
N ILE A 286 -18.02 -9.83 -19.71
CA ILE A 286 -17.68 -8.64 -20.50
C ILE A 286 -18.78 -7.56 -20.37
N ALA A 287 -20.06 -7.93 -20.40
CA ALA A 287 -21.16 -6.99 -20.32
C ALA A 287 -21.18 -6.22 -18.99
N VAL A 288 -20.79 -6.87 -17.88
CA VAL A 288 -20.68 -6.24 -16.55
C VAL A 288 -19.63 -5.11 -16.53
N LEU A 289 -18.66 -5.10 -17.45
CA LEU A 289 -17.70 -3.98 -17.52
C LEU A 289 -18.40 -2.66 -17.82
N ALA A 290 -19.46 -2.67 -18.65
CA ALA A 290 -20.17 -1.47 -19.10
C ALA A 290 -20.91 -0.74 -17.98
N VAL A 291 -21.17 -1.40 -16.84
CA VAL A 291 -21.78 -0.77 -15.66
C VAL A 291 -20.76 -0.22 -14.66
N HIS A 292 -19.46 -0.46 -14.88
CA HIS A 292 -18.42 0.04 -14.01
C HIS A 292 -18.26 1.56 -14.17
N PRO A 293 -18.13 2.35 -13.08
CA PRO A 293 -18.04 3.82 -13.16
C PRO A 293 -16.89 4.34 -14.02
N ARG A 294 -15.82 3.55 -14.14
CA ARG A 294 -14.60 3.89 -14.89
C ARG A 294 -14.53 3.26 -16.29
N PHE A 295 -15.61 2.66 -16.78
CA PHE A 295 -15.62 1.99 -18.09
C PHE A 295 -15.14 2.89 -19.24
N GLU A 296 -15.54 4.16 -19.23
CA GLU A 296 -15.16 5.16 -20.23
C GLU A 296 -13.66 5.52 -20.20
N GLU A 297 -12.93 5.13 -19.15
CA GLU A 297 -11.48 5.31 -19.06
C GLU A 297 -10.69 4.17 -19.74
N ILE A 298 -11.35 3.10 -20.18
CA ILE A 298 -10.68 2.00 -20.90
C ILE A 298 -10.12 2.53 -22.21
N GLY A 299 -8.81 2.34 -22.41
CA GLY A 299 -8.13 2.85 -23.59
C GLY A 299 -8.53 2.14 -24.89
N PRO A 300 -8.28 2.79 -26.04
CA PRO A 300 -8.74 2.33 -27.35
C PRO A 300 -8.14 0.98 -27.76
N GLN A 301 -6.92 0.64 -27.34
CA GLN A 301 -6.32 -0.66 -27.70
C GLN A 301 -7.04 -1.80 -26.98
N THR A 302 -7.31 -1.63 -25.69
CA THR A 302 -8.08 -2.60 -24.91
C THR A 302 -9.51 -2.71 -25.42
N MET A 303 -10.16 -1.58 -25.72
CA MET A 303 -11.54 -1.59 -26.25
C MET A 303 -11.65 -2.35 -27.56
N LYS A 304 -10.66 -2.18 -28.47
CA LYS A 304 -10.57 -2.96 -29.71
C LYS A 304 -10.44 -4.46 -29.45
N LEU A 305 -9.66 -4.86 -28.44
CA LEU A 305 -9.50 -6.27 -28.06
C LEU A 305 -10.77 -6.85 -27.45
N LEU A 306 -11.44 -6.10 -26.57
CA LEU A 306 -12.74 -6.48 -26.01
C LEU A 306 -13.79 -6.68 -27.11
N PHE A 307 -13.88 -5.76 -28.08
CA PHE A 307 -14.77 -5.89 -29.22
C PHE A 307 -14.48 -7.17 -30.03
N LYS A 308 -13.21 -7.40 -30.39
CA LYS A 308 -12.79 -8.64 -31.08
C LYS A 308 -13.18 -9.89 -30.28
N LYS A 309 -13.02 -9.87 -28.96
CA LYS A 309 -13.33 -10.98 -28.07
C LYS A 309 -14.84 -11.25 -28.04
N VAL A 310 -15.68 -10.23 -27.92
CA VAL A 310 -17.14 -10.36 -28.02
C VAL A 310 -17.56 -10.92 -29.37
N CYS A 311 -16.99 -10.41 -30.47
CA CYS A 311 -17.28 -10.92 -31.81
C CYS A 311 -16.93 -12.40 -31.95
N ARG A 312 -15.79 -12.84 -31.40
CA ARG A 312 -15.39 -14.25 -31.39
C ARG A 312 -16.32 -15.13 -30.56
N MET A 313 -17.00 -14.59 -29.55
CA MET A 313 -17.98 -15.35 -28.76
C MET A 313 -19.33 -15.49 -29.48
N GLY A 314 -19.85 -14.41 -30.05
CA GLY A 314 -21.19 -14.38 -30.68
C GLY A 314 -21.23 -14.78 -32.15
N PHE A 315 -20.11 -14.62 -32.87
CA PHE A 315 -20.06 -14.81 -34.33
C PHE A 315 -18.90 -15.72 -34.75
N ARG A 316 -18.65 -16.82 -34.02
CA ARG A 316 -17.57 -17.78 -34.31
C ARG A 316 -17.44 -18.15 -35.80
N HIS A 317 -18.57 -18.31 -36.49
CA HIS A 317 -18.64 -18.63 -37.92
C HIS A 317 -17.99 -17.59 -38.86
N LEU A 318 -17.81 -16.33 -38.42
CA LEU A 318 -17.13 -15.29 -39.20
C LEU A 318 -15.60 -15.34 -39.06
N PHE A 319 -15.09 -16.05 -38.06
CA PHE A 319 -13.66 -16.09 -37.73
C PHE A 319 -12.96 -17.41 -38.09
N THR A 320 -13.72 -18.45 -38.43
CA THR A 320 -13.19 -19.77 -38.86
C THR A 320 -12.60 -19.79 -40.27
N ALA A 321 -12.60 -18.66 -41.00
CA ALA A 321 -12.20 -18.63 -42.41
C ALA A 321 -10.71 -18.29 -42.66
N ASN A 322 -9.95 -17.83 -41.65
CA ASN A 322 -8.58 -17.31 -41.85
C ASN A 322 -7.54 -17.77 -40.81
N GLU A 323 -7.80 -18.82 -40.01
CA GLU A 323 -6.86 -19.29 -38.96
C GLU A 323 -5.73 -20.24 -39.46
N ASN A 324 -5.42 -20.28 -40.76
CA ASN A 324 -4.33 -21.10 -41.28
C ASN A 324 -2.99 -20.37 -41.51
N GLU A 325 -2.85 -19.09 -41.15
CA GLU A 325 -1.60 -18.35 -41.43
C GLU A 325 -0.90 -17.72 -40.21
N ASP A 326 -1.43 -17.77 -38.98
CA ASP A 326 -0.81 -17.04 -37.85
C ASP A 326 -0.73 -17.82 -36.52
N GLU A 327 -0.67 -19.15 -36.56
CA GLU A 327 -0.34 -20.00 -35.38
C GLU A 327 0.96 -20.80 -35.55
N SER A 328 1.98 -20.21 -36.16
CA SER A 328 3.37 -20.62 -35.92
C SER A 328 4.11 -19.51 -35.19
N PHE A 329 4.03 -19.49 -33.86
CA PHE A 329 5.19 -19.07 -33.09
C PHE A 329 6.29 -20.09 -33.38
N GLY A 330 7.10 -19.81 -34.41
CA GLY A 330 8.28 -20.59 -34.71
C GLY A 330 9.11 -20.74 -33.45
N GLU A 331 9.61 -21.95 -33.20
CA GLU A 331 10.60 -22.18 -32.16
C GLU A 331 11.69 -21.10 -32.25
N PRO A 332 12.14 -20.52 -31.12
CA PRO A 332 13.25 -19.59 -31.16
C PRO A 332 14.43 -20.29 -31.85
N PRO A 333 15.11 -19.63 -32.80
CA PRO A 333 16.25 -20.24 -33.48
C PRO A 333 17.26 -20.70 -32.43
N ALA A 334 17.73 -21.94 -32.56
CA ALA A 334 18.70 -22.53 -31.65
C ALA A 334 19.88 -21.58 -31.45
N ALA A 335 20.26 -21.37 -30.19
CA ALA A 335 21.37 -20.50 -29.84
C ALA A 335 22.64 -20.92 -30.62
N PRO A 336 23.38 -19.96 -31.21
CA PRO A 336 24.62 -20.29 -31.90
C PRO A 336 25.60 -20.96 -30.92
N PRO A 337 26.36 -21.98 -31.35
CA PRO A 337 27.29 -22.68 -30.48
C PRO A 337 28.33 -21.71 -29.92
N ILE A 338 28.53 -21.77 -28.61
CA ILE A 338 29.54 -21.02 -27.89
C ILE A 338 30.91 -21.38 -28.49
N PRO A 339 31.71 -20.40 -28.96
CA PRO A 339 33.07 -20.66 -29.40
C PRO A 339 33.86 -21.28 -28.25
N GLN A 340 34.34 -22.51 -28.45
CA GLN A 340 35.31 -23.12 -27.56
C GLN A 340 36.53 -22.18 -27.53
N GLN A 341 36.78 -21.55 -26.39
CA GLN A 341 38.08 -20.94 -26.13
C GLN A 341 39.11 -22.06 -26.25
N GLN A 342 39.86 -22.04 -27.34
CA GLN A 342 41.12 -22.76 -27.43
C GLN A 342 41.97 -22.24 -26.28
N GLN A 343 42.18 -23.08 -25.26
CA GLN A 343 43.32 -22.95 -24.38
C GLN A 343 44.56 -23.10 -25.27
N GLN A 344 45.16 -21.98 -25.64
CA GLN A 344 46.53 -21.95 -26.09
C GLN A 344 47.41 -21.90 -24.85
N GLU A 345 48.11 -23.02 -24.67
CA GLU A 345 49.39 -23.31 -23.99
C GLU A 345 49.87 -22.41 -22.84
#